data_AF-A0A9W7YSP6-F1
#
_entry.id   AF-A0A9W7YSP6-F1
#
_cell.length_a   1.000
_cell.length_b   1.000
_cell.length_c   1.000
_cell.angle_alpha   90.00
_cell.angle_beta   90.00
_cell.angle_gamma   90.00
#
_symmetry.space_group_name_H-M   'P 1'
#
loop_
_entity.id
_entity.type
_entity.pdbx_description
1 polymer ?
#
loop_
_entity_poly.entity_id
_entity_poly.type
_entity_poly.pdbx_seq_one_letter_code
_entity_poly.pdbx_strand_id
1 'polypeptide(L)'
;MPKVWWPKAPEPGTTPIHLCVPIWDYDDRYLGQAIVPHVIAGPYHLVRKPDFLEEHQIKVILCIRDPSEQRFLRAVDLPNIEFKFLDVPADVRKTNIIPYFVEATKIIHDLVNTEQNVL
;
A
#
# COMPACT_ATOMS: atom_id res chain seq x y z
N MET A 1 -13.15 -2.03 -19.30
CA MET A 1 -11.85 -2.09 -18.60
C MET A 1 -11.54 -0.68 -18.11
N PRO A 2 -11.50 -0.41 -16.79
CA PRO A 2 -11.04 0.88 -16.32
C PRO A 2 -9.55 1.02 -16.65
N LYS A 3 -9.19 2.16 -17.22
CA LYS A 3 -7.83 2.45 -17.68
C LYS A 3 -7.01 2.88 -16.46
N VAL A 4 -6.34 1.93 -15.80
CA VAL A 4 -5.37 2.28 -14.75
C VAL A 4 -4.22 3.04 -15.43
N TRP A 5 -4.07 4.33 -15.10
CA TRP A 5 -3.03 5.17 -15.66
C TRP A 5 -1.71 4.86 -14.94
N TRP A 6 -0.85 4.07 -15.59
CA TRP A 6 0.53 3.88 -15.16
C TRP A 6 1.41 4.92 -15.86
N PRO A 7 2.22 5.72 -15.12
CA PRO A 7 3.29 6.45 -15.77
C PRO A 7 4.28 5.44 -16.37
N LYS A 8 4.68 5.64 -17.63
CA LYS A 8 5.70 4.79 -18.26
C LYS A 8 7.02 4.93 -17.48
N ALA A 9 7.66 3.81 -17.16
CA ALA A 9 9.00 3.82 -16.59
C ALA A 9 9.97 4.53 -17.56
N PRO A 10 10.89 5.37 -17.05
CA PRO A 10 11.90 6.01 -17.89
C PRO A 10 12.91 4.98 -18.43
N GLU A 11 13.47 5.25 -19.60
CA GLU A 11 14.46 4.36 -20.23
C GLU A 11 15.82 4.43 -19.50
N PRO A 12 16.50 3.29 -19.30
CA PRO A 12 17.81 3.25 -18.64
C PRO A 12 18.84 4.15 -19.32
N GLY A 13 19.53 5.00 -18.54
CA GLY A 13 20.66 5.80 -19.04
C GLY A 13 20.35 7.24 -19.44
N THR A 14 19.11 7.69 -19.30
CA THR A 14 18.80 9.13 -19.24
C THR A 14 19.01 9.65 -17.81
N THR A 15 19.50 10.89 -17.70
CA THR A 15 20.01 11.64 -16.52
C THR A 15 19.17 11.47 -15.24
N PRO A 16 19.77 11.71 -14.04
CA PRO A 16 19.41 11.05 -12.79
C PRO A 16 17.94 11.22 -12.51
N ILE A 17 17.23 10.09 -12.44
CA ILE A 17 15.88 9.87 -11.93
C ILE A 17 15.24 11.18 -11.42
N HIS A 18 14.88 12.10 -12.33
CA HIS A 18 13.81 13.02 -12.08
C HIS A 18 12.61 12.10 -12.17
N LEU A 19 12.38 11.39 -11.06
CA LEU A 19 11.22 10.57 -10.88
C LEU A 19 10.07 11.45 -11.36
N CYS A 20 9.37 11.01 -12.40
CA CYS A 20 8.09 11.58 -12.81
C CYS A 20 7.04 11.29 -11.72
N VAL A 21 7.41 11.46 -10.43
CA VAL A 21 6.43 11.55 -9.36
C VAL A 21 5.70 12.84 -9.65
N PRO A 22 4.36 12.84 -9.73
CA PRO A 22 3.63 14.07 -9.47
C PRO A 22 4.22 14.70 -8.19
N ILE A 23 4.28 16.04 -8.16
CA ILE A 23 4.65 16.76 -6.93
C ILE A 23 3.72 16.23 -5.84
N TRP A 24 4.26 15.40 -4.96
CA TRP A 24 3.50 14.75 -3.91
C TRP A 24 3.25 15.82 -2.85
N ASP A 25 2.01 16.27 -2.75
CA ASP A 25 1.61 17.19 -1.71
C ASP A 25 1.31 16.40 -0.43
N TYR A 26 1.52 17.04 0.71
CA TYR A 26 1.33 16.39 2.02
C TYR A 26 -0.09 15.81 2.18
N ASP A 27 -1.07 16.40 1.51
CA ASP A 27 -2.46 15.94 1.54
C ASP A 27 -2.68 14.65 0.73
N ASP A 28 -1.81 14.34 -0.24
CA ASP A 28 -1.91 13.11 -1.04
C ASP A 28 -1.72 11.85 -0.20
N ARG A 29 -1.14 11.96 1.00
CA ARG A 29 -1.07 10.87 1.99
C ARG A 29 -2.45 10.38 2.45
N TYR A 30 -3.49 11.20 2.25
CA TYR A 30 -4.86 10.85 2.59
C TYR A 30 -5.58 10.12 1.46
N LEU A 31 -4.93 9.99 0.30
CA LEU A 31 -5.43 9.32 -0.88
C LEU A 31 -4.81 7.91 -1.01
N GLY A 32 -5.47 7.06 -1.79
CA GLY A 32 -4.89 5.79 -2.21
C GLY A 32 -4.06 6.00 -3.46
N GLN A 33 -2.83 5.53 -3.47
CA GLN A 33 -1.88 5.73 -4.57
C GLN A 33 -1.42 4.40 -5.12
N ALA A 34 -1.60 4.19 -6.42
CA ALA A 34 -1.04 3.02 -7.10
C ALA A 34 0.49 3.16 -7.14
N ILE A 35 1.19 2.19 -6.54
CA ILE A 35 2.66 2.19 -6.46
C ILE A 35 3.25 1.36 -7.60
N VAL A 36 2.74 0.15 -7.76
CA VAL A 36 3.06 -0.81 -8.84
C VAL A 36 1.79 -1.60 -9.15
N PRO A 37 1.72 -2.33 -10.28
CA PRO A 37 0.57 -3.18 -10.58
C PRO A 37 0.13 -4.01 -9.37
N HIS A 38 -1.18 -4.00 -9.11
CA HIS A 38 -1.83 -4.67 -7.98
C HIS A 38 -1.50 -4.13 -6.58
N VAL A 39 -0.71 -3.05 -6.43
CA VAL A 39 -0.36 -2.47 -5.13
C VAL A 39 -0.81 -1.02 -5.05
N ILE A 40 -1.69 -0.74 -4.09
CA ILE A 40 -2.12 0.59 -3.74
C ILE A 40 -1.66 0.87 -2.32
N ALA A 41 -0.93 1.96 -2.10
CA ALA A 41 -0.60 2.41 -0.76
C ALA A 41 -1.58 3.50 -0.32
N GLY A 42 -2.04 3.44 0.93
CA GLY A 42 -2.93 4.48 1.44
C GLY A 42 -3.15 4.39 2.94
N PRO A 43 -3.83 5.39 3.51
CA PRO A 43 -4.14 5.43 4.93
C PRO A 43 -5.24 4.43 5.28
N TYR A 44 -5.18 3.92 6.53
CA TYR A 44 -6.14 2.92 7.03
C TYR A 44 -7.62 3.31 6.89
N HIS A 45 -7.95 4.61 6.85
CA HIS A 45 -9.34 5.04 6.70
C HIS A 45 -9.97 4.61 5.36
N LEU A 46 -9.17 4.31 4.32
CA LEU A 46 -9.67 3.81 3.04
C LEU A 46 -10.33 2.43 3.15
N VAL A 47 -9.94 1.63 4.14
CA VAL A 47 -10.59 0.35 4.48
C VAL A 47 -12.09 0.52 4.79
N ARG A 48 -12.51 1.73 5.18
CA ARG A 48 -13.90 2.06 5.50
C ARG A 48 -14.66 2.70 4.34
N LYS A 49 -14.10 2.73 3.13
CA LYS A 49 -14.72 3.29 1.93
C LYS A 49 -15.05 2.16 0.95
N PRO A 50 -16.25 1.55 1.02
CA PRO A 50 -16.63 0.43 0.16
C PRO A 50 -16.47 0.74 -1.33
N ASP A 51 -16.86 1.94 -1.76
CA ASP A 51 -16.74 2.37 -3.16
C ASP A 51 -15.30 2.33 -3.65
N PHE A 52 -14.34 2.75 -2.81
CA PHE A 52 -12.91 2.69 -3.13
C PHE A 52 -12.43 1.24 -3.25
N LEU A 53 -12.83 0.38 -2.31
CA LEU A 53 -12.46 -1.03 -2.32
C LEU A 53 -13.01 -1.76 -3.55
N GLU A 54 -14.24 -1.42 -3.96
CA GLU A 54 -14.89 -1.99 -5.15
C GLU A 54 -14.27 -1.47 -6.45
N GLU A 55 -14.09 -0.15 -6.58
CA GLU A 55 -13.48 0.49 -7.74
C GLU A 55 -12.09 -0.08 -8.03
N HIS A 56 -11.30 -0.27 -6.98
CA HIS A 56 -9.96 -0.83 -7.07
C HIS A 56 -9.91 -2.36 -6.93
N GLN A 57 -11.07 -3.02 -6.82
CA GLN A 57 -11.17 -4.48 -6.73
C GLN A 57 -10.26 -5.09 -5.65
N ILE A 58 -10.12 -4.41 -4.50
CA ILE A 58 -9.24 -4.83 -3.41
C ILE A 58 -9.65 -6.20 -2.90
N LYS A 59 -8.67 -7.11 -2.77
CA LYS A 59 -8.84 -8.47 -2.23
C LYS A 59 -8.08 -8.70 -0.95
N VAL A 60 -6.99 -7.96 -0.74
CA VAL A 60 -6.15 -8.07 0.44
C VAL A 60 -5.89 -6.68 1.00
N ILE A 61 -5.95 -6.55 2.32
CA ILE A 61 -5.50 -5.36 3.04
C ILE A 61 -4.27 -5.76 3.87
N LEU A 62 -3.12 -5.18 3.58
CA LEU A 62 -1.89 -5.35 4.34
C LEU A 62 -1.72 -4.16 5.30
N CYS A 63 -2.16 -4.35 6.55
CA CYS A 63 -1.98 -3.34 7.59
C CYS A 63 -0.57 -3.39 8.17
N ILE A 64 0.28 -2.45 7.75
CA ILE A 64 1.56 -2.16 8.41
C ILE A 64 1.28 -1.20 9.57
N ARG A 65 1.57 -1.62 10.80
CA ARG A 65 1.17 -0.88 12.00
C ARG A 65 2.17 -1.04 13.13
N ASP A 66 2.16 -0.10 14.08
CA ASP A 66 2.81 -0.33 15.36
C ASP A 66 2.01 -1.37 16.19
N PRO A 67 2.66 -2.28 16.93
CA PRO A 67 1.95 -3.24 17.79
C PRO A 67 0.93 -2.59 18.74
N SER A 68 1.18 -1.37 19.21
CA SER A 68 0.25 -0.62 20.06
C SER A 68 -1.04 -0.22 19.34
N GLU A 69 -1.02 -0.16 18.01
CA GLU A 69 -2.18 0.19 17.18
C GLU A 69 -3.20 -0.93 17.05
N GLN A 70 -2.82 -2.17 17.39
CA GLN A 70 -3.69 -3.35 17.31
C GLN A 70 -5.05 -3.15 18.00
N ARG A 71 -5.07 -2.38 19.10
CA ARG A 71 -6.29 -2.10 19.88
C ARG A 71 -7.24 -1.11 19.20
N PHE A 72 -6.75 -0.33 18.24
CA PHE A 72 -7.52 0.74 17.58
C PHE A 72 -7.99 0.33 16.18
N LEU A 73 -7.31 -0.63 15.54
CA LEU A 73 -7.75 -1.21 14.29
C LEU A 73 -8.89 -2.19 14.55
N ARG A 74 -10.13 -1.69 14.49
CA ARG A 74 -11.32 -2.55 14.52
C ARG A 74 -11.37 -3.37 13.23
N ALA A 75 -11.53 -4.68 13.35
CA ALA A 75 -11.88 -5.52 12.21
C ALA A 75 -13.17 -4.96 11.59
N VAL A 76 -13.06 -4.40 10.39
CA VAL A 76 -14.22 -4.14 9.55
C VAL A 76 -14.57 -5.49 8.95
N ASP A 77 -15.80 -5.94 9.15
CA ASP A 77 -16.25 -7.19 8.56
C ASP A 77 -16.43 -6.99 7.05
N LEU A 78 -15.44 -7.46 6.29
CA LEU A 78 -15.38 -7.38 4.84
C LEU A 78 -15.30 -8.82 4.30
N PRO A 79 -16.44 -9.47 4.01
CA PRO A 79 -16.51 -10.93 3.83
C PRO A 79 -15.71 -11.50 2.65
N ASN A 80 -15.18 -10.63 1.78
CA ASN A 80 -14.41 -11.02 0.59
C ASN A 80 -13.01 -10.39 0.54
N ILE A 81 -12.54 -9.83 1.65
CA ILE A 81 -11.24 -9.18 1.75
C ILE A 81 -10.43 -9.82 2.87
N GLU A 82 -9.25 -10.33 2.52
CA GLU A 82 -8.32 -10.88 3.49
C GLU A 82 -7.56 -9.75 4.20
N PHE A 83 -7.51 -9.79 5.52
CA PHE A 83 -6.65 -8.90 6.30
C PHE A 83 -5.33 -9.60 6.66
N LYS A 84 -4.22 -8.98 6.29
CA LYS A 84 -2.88 -9.33 6.75
C LYS A 84 -2.34 -8.20 7.61
N PHE A 85 -1.56 -8.54 8.63
CA PHE A 85 -0.96 -7.56 9.54
C PHE A 85 0.54 -7.76 9.57
N LEU A 86 1.28 -6.67 9.49
CA LEU A 86 2.72 -6.63 9.70
C LEU A 86 3.00 -5.62 10.81
N ASP A 87 3.40 -6.12 11.96
CA ASP A 87 3.69 -5.27 13.11
C ASP A 87 5.12 -4.70 12.95
N VAL A 88 5.19 -3.41 12.62
CA VAL A 88 6.41 -2.63 12.46
C VAL A 88 6.39 -1.53 13.51
N PRO A 89 7.37 -1.48 14.43
CA PRO A 89 7.43 -0.43 15.42
C PRO A 89 7.40 0.95 14.76
N ALA A 90 6.62 1.86 15.32
CA ALA A 90 6.53 3.22 14.83
C ALA A 90 7.93 3.82 14.64
N ASP A 91 8.08 4.63 13.58
CA ASP A 91 9.28 5.41 13.29
C ASP A 91 9.44 6.55 14.31
N VAL A 92 9.67 6.18 15.56
CA VAL A 92 10.36 7.03 16.51
C VAL A 92 11.83 6.97 16.10
N ARG A 93 12.51 8.13 16.10
CA ARG A 93 13.91 8.38 15.65
C ARG A 93 14.98 7.37 16.10
N LYS A 94 14.65 6.39 16.94
CA LYS A 94 15.52 5.36 17.52
C LYS A 94 15.22 3.94 17.02
N THR A 95 14.14 3.71 16.26
CA THR A 95 13.77 2.36 15.82
C THR A 95 14.11 2.16 14.35
N ASN A 96 14.89 1.12 14.06
CA ASN A 96 15.25 0.77 12.70
C ASN A 96 14.17 -0.12 12.08
N ILE A 97 13.45 0.39 11.08
CA ILE A 97 12.41 -0.35 10.36
C ILE A 97 12.94 -1.20 9.19
N ILE A 98 14.21 -1.03 8.79
CA ILE A 98 14.83 -1.75 7.67
C ILE A 98 14.69 -3.29 7.79
N PRO A 99 14.84 -3.92 8.98
CA PRO A 99 14.70 -5.37 9.10
C PRO A 99 13.35 -5.92 8.62
N TYR A 100 12.28 -5.13 8.66
CA TYR A 100 10.93 -5.53 8.25
C TYR A 100 10.72 -5.46 6.73
N PHE A 101 11.64 -4.84 5.98
CA PHE A 101 11.48 -4.67 4.53
C PHE A 101 11.51 -6.01 3.80
N VAL A 102 12.29 -6.98 4.28
CA VAL A 102 12.37 -8.32 3.66
C VAL A 102 11.02 -9.02 3.75
N GLU A 103 10.38 -8.98 4.91
CA GLU A 103 9.07 -9.59 5.13
C GLU A 103 7.97 -8.87 4.35
N ALA A 104 7.93 -7.53 4.42
CA ALA A 104 6.97 -6.73 3.66
C ALA A 104 7.07 -6.98 2.15
N THR A 105 8.30 -7.01 1.62
CA THR A 105 8.56 -7.26 0.19
C THR A 105 8.07 -8.65 -0.21
N LYS A 106 8.33 -9.67 0.62
CA LYS A 106 7.88 -11.04 0.34
C LYS A 106 6.35 -11.11 0.27
N ILE A 107 5.65 -10.53 1.25
CA ILE A 107 4.18 -10.52 1.27
C ILE A 107 3.63 -9.82 0.02
N ILE A 108 4.14 -8.63 -0.30
CA ILE A 108 3.70 -7.87 -1.46
C ILE A 108 3.96 -8.65 -2.76
N HIS A 109 5.15 -9.24 -2.90
CA HIS A 109 5.52 -10.01 -4.09
C HIS A 109 4.62 -11.24 -4.28
N ASP A 110 4.31 -11.98 -3.21
CA ASP A 110 3.41 -13.12 -3.27
C ASP A 110 1.99 -12.71 -3.70
N LEU A 111 1.50 -11.55 -3.25
CA LEU A 111 0.19 -11.00 -3.61
C LEU A 111 0.14 -10.46 -5.05
N VAL A 112 1.22 -9.82 -5.52
CA VAL A 112 1.30 -9.36 -6.90
C VAL A 112 1.33 -10.54 -7.87
N ASN A 113 2.02 -11.63 -7.52
CA ASN A 113 2.08 -12.83 -8.37
C ASN A 113 0.74 -13.58 -8.47
N THR A 114 -0.19 -13.37 -7.54
CA THR A 114 -1.55 -13.90 -7.62
C THR A 114 -2.52 -12.95 -8.33
N GLU A 115 -2.02 -11.84 -8.89
CA GLU A 115 -2.80 -10.77 -9.53
C GLU A 115 -3.89 -10.18 -8.61
N GLN A 116 -3.68 -10.26 -7.29
CA GLN A 116 -4.61 -9.74 -6.30
C GLN A 116 -4.29 -8.29 -5.95
N ASN A 117 -5.27 -7.40 -6.10
CA ASN A 117 -5.10 -6.01 -5.68
C ASN A 117 -5.01 -5.91 -4.16
N VAL A 118 -3.87 -5.43 -3.68
CA VAL A 118 -3.58 -5.17 -2.27
C VAL A 118 -3.66 -3.67 -1.97
N LEU A 119 -4.25 -3.36 -0.82
CA LEU A 119 -4.23 -2.04 -0.17
C LEU A 119 -3.32 -2.07 1.06
#